data_AF-X1EET5-F1
#
_entry.id   AF-X1EET5-F1
#
_cell.length_a   1.000
_cell.length_b   1.000
_cell.length_c   1.000
_cell.angle_alpha   90.00
_cell.angle_beta   90.00
_cell.angle_gamma   90.00
#
_symmetry.space_group_name_H-M   'P 1'
#
loop_
_entity.id
_entity.type
_entity.pdbx_description
1 polymer ?
#
loop_
_entity_poly.entity_id
_entity_poly.type
_entity_poly.pdbx_seq_one_letter_code
_entity_poly.pdbx_strand_id
1 'polypeptide(L)'
;MRFHIREATQKDYKGISEVFEKVDSLHRKALPHIFRETDGPARTEEFISSIISDENAGLFVAETDGQIMGLDQSQVLAGLYVQQQ
;
A
#
# COMPACT_ATOMS: atom_id res chain seq x y z
N MET A 1 5.11 -22.11 6.30
CA MET A 1 4.03 -21.20 5.87
C MET A 1 4.16 -21.04 4.36
N ARG A 2 3.12 -21.34 3.57
CA ARG A 2 3.13 -21.12 2.12
C ARG A 2 2.26 -19.91 1.84
N PHE A 3 2.88 -18.85 1.34
CA PHE A 3 2.18 -17.70 0.78
C PHE A 3 2.48 -17.64 -0.72
N HIS A 4 1.59 -17.01 -1.47
CA HIS A 4 1.81 -16.71 -2.87
C HIS A 4 1.77 -15.20 -3.06
N ILE A 5 2.67 -14.69 -3.89
CA ILE A 5 2.73 -13.27 -4.26
C ILE A 5 2.03 -13.10 -5.60
N ARG A 6 1.13 -12.12 -5.68
CA ARG A 6 0.39 -11.78 -6.90
C ARG A 6 0.09 -10.29 -6.94
N GLU A 7 -0.26 -9.78 -8.12
CA GLU A 7 -0.83 -8.45 -8.24
C GLU A 7 -2.12 -8.32 -7.40
N ALA A 8 -2.29 -7.16 -6.80
CA ALA A 8 -3.50 -6.81 -6.07
C ALA A 8 -4.66 -6.56 -7.04
N THR A 9 -5.85 -6.95 -6.60
CA THR A 9 -7.11 -6.65 -7.27
C THR A 9 -7.97 -5.78 -6.35
N GLN A 10 -9.01 -5.15 -6.89
CA GLN A 10 -9.94 -4.35 -6.07
C GLN A 10 -10.60 -5.17 -4.94
N LYS A 11 -10.74 -6.49 -5.12
CA LYS A 11 -11.31 -7.39 -4.10
C LYS A 11 -10.42 -7.51 -2.86
N ASP A 12 -9.14 -7.18 -2.97
CA ASP A 12 -8.17 -7.27 -1.89
C ASP A 12 -8.18 -6.06 -0.96
N TYR A 13 -8.96 -5.02 -1.29
CA TYR A 13 -8.98 -3.74 -0.56
C TYR A 13 -9.04 -3.91 0.95
N LYS A 14 -9.94 -4.77 1.44
CA LYS A 14 -10.11 -4.98 2.88
C LYS A 14 -8.81 -5.49 3.53
N GLY A 15 -8.19 -6.52 2.95
CA GLY A 15 -6.94 -7.08 3.47
C GLY A 15 -5.76 -6.12 3.34
N ILE A 16 -5.70 -5.35 2.25
CA ILE A 16 -4.71 -4.29 2.05
C ILE A 16 -4.84 -3.20 3.12
N SER A 17 -6.06 -2.76 3.39
CA SER A 17 -6.35 -1.72 4.40
C SER A 17 -5.96 -2.18 5.80
N GLU A 18 -6.25 -3.44 6.16
CA GLU A 18 -5.85 -4.03 7.44
C GLU A 18 -4.32 -4.09 7.60
N VAL A 19 -3.58 -4.45 6.55
CA VAL A 19 -2.12 -4.48 6.56
C VAL A 19 -1.53 -3.07 6.69
N PHE A 20 -2.04 -2.09 5.94
CA PHE A 20 -1.61 -0.70 6.05
C PHE A 20 -1.86 -0.13 7.45
N GLU A 21 -3.03 -0.37 8.04
CA GLU A 21 -3.31 0.10 9.40
C GLU A 21 -2.35 -0.50 10.43
N LYS A 22 -1.99 -1.78 10.29
CA LYS A 22 -0.98 -2.41 11.15
C LYS A 22 0.37 -1.71 11.02
N VAL A 23 0.81 -1.38 9.80
CA VAL A 23 2.05 -0.65 9.54
C VAL A 23 1.99 0.77 10.11
N ASP A 24 0.90 1.48 9.88
CA ASP A 24 0.70 2.84 10.40
C ASP A 24 0.67 2.86 11.94
N SER A 25 0.02 1.88 12.57
CA SER A 25 0.03 1.72 14.03
C SER A 25 1.45 1.55 14.59
N LEU A 26 2.30 0.79 13.90
CA LEU A 26 3.71 0.65 14.28
C LEU A 26 4.46 1.98 14.16
N HIS A 27 4.23 2.76 13.10
CA HIS A 27 4.82 4.09 12.94
C HIS A 27 4.34 5.06 14.03
N ARG A 28 3.03 5.09 14.35
CA ARG A 28 2.47 5.92 15.42
C ARG A 28 3.07 5.57 16.78
N LYS A 29 3.25 4.27 17.07
CA LYS A 29 3.90 3.82 18.32
C LYS A 29 5.38 4.21 18.38
N ALA A 30 6.11 4.09 17.27
CA ALA A 30 7.54 4.38 17.23
C ALA A 30 7.84 5.89 17.23
N LEU A 31 7.03 6.69 16.54
CA LEU A 31 7.27 8.11 16.28
C LEU A 31 5.97 8.93 16.42
N PRO A 32 5.37 8.99 17.63
CA PRO A 32 4.05 9.61 17.86
C PRO A 32 4.00 11.12 17.63
N HIS A 33 5.15 11.78 17.57
CA HIS A 33 5.27 13.21 17.28
C HIS A 33 5.30 13.50 15.76
N ILE A 34 5.44 12.47 14.92
CA ILE A 34 5.44 12.57 13.46
C ILE A 34 4.15 11.97 12.90
N PHE A 35 3.77 10.78 13.35
CA PHE A 35 2.62 10.05 12.83
C PHE A 35 1.43 10.17 13.77
N ARG A 36 0.28 10.54 13.20
CA ARG A 36 -1.01 10.67 13.89
C ARG A 36 -2.03 9.73 13.26
N GLU A 37 -3.07 9.42 14.03
CA GLU A 37 -4.22 8.69 13.54
C GLU A 37 -5.05 9.56 12.58
N THR A 38 -5.69 8.92 11.61
CA THR A 38 -6.58 9.55 10.63
C THR A 38 -8.03 9.24 10.98
N ASP A 39 -8.96 10.17 10.74
CA ASP A 39 -10.41 9.98 10.99
C ASP A 39 -11.09 9.03 9.97
N GLY A 40 -10.34 8.11 9.36
CA GLY A 40 -10.78 7.25 8.26
C GLY A 40 -9.81 6.09 8.00
N PRO A 41 -10.04 5.30 6.94
CA PRO A 41 -9.18 4.16 6.64
C PRO A 41 -7.76 4.64 6.33
N ALA A 42 -6.76 3.80 6.65
CA ALA A 42 -5.36 4.12 6.42
C ALA A 42 -5.12 4.61 4.99
N ARG A 43 -5.71 3.92 4.00
CA ARG A 43 -5.77 4.25 2.55
C ARG A 43 -7.23 4.10 2.11
N THR A 44 -7.76 5.01 1.30
CA THR A 44 -9.14 4.91 0.78
C THR A 44 -9.26 3.90 -0.38
N GLU A 45 -10.47 3.46 -0.70
CA GLU A 45 -10.72 2.58 -1.86
C GLU A 45 -10.27 3.25 -3.17
N GLU A 46 -10.54 4.54 -3.33
CA GLU A 46 -10.17 5.31 -4.50
C GLU A 46 -8.66 5.40 -4.66
N PHE A 47 -7.93 5.59 -3.55
CA PHE A 47 -6.47 5.61 -3.58
C PHE A 47 -5.90 4.25 -4.02
N ILE A 48 -6.37 3.15 -3.43
CA ILE A 48 -5.93 1.80 -3.82
C ILE A 48 -6.29 1.49 -5.27
N SER A 49 -7.51 1.84 -5.71
CA SER A 49 -7.95 1.65 -7.08
C SER A 49 -7.09 2.44 -8.08
N SER A 50 -6.67 3.66 -7.71
CA SER A 50 -5.79 4.48 -8.53
C SER A 50 -4.42 3.83 -8.75
N ILE A 51 -3.85 3.18 -7.73
CA ILE A 51 -2.58 2.44 -7.84
C ILE A 51 -2.75 1.20 -8.71
N ILE A 52 -3.80 0.41 -8.48
CA ILE A 52 -4.08 -0.82 -9.26
C ILE A 52 -4.26 -0.52 -10.75
N SER A 53 -4.77 0.67 -11.08
CA SER A 53 -5.05 1.08 -12.46
C SER A 53 -3.90 1.85 -13.12
N ASP A 54 -2.84 2.20 -12.38
CA ASP A 54 -1.70 2.95 -12.91
C ASP A 54 -0.64 1.98 -13.47
N GLU A 55 -0.40 2.06 -14.78
CA GLU A 55 0.62 1.24 -15.46
C GLU A 55 2.06 1.52 -14.99
N ASN A 56 2.28 2.64 -14.30
CA ASN A 56 3.58 3.01 -13.72
C ASN A 56 3.68 2.66 -12.23
N ALA A 57 2.67 2.01 -11.66
CA ALA A 57 2.69 1.57 -10.27
C ALA A 57 2.53 0.05 -10.16
N GLY A 58 3.12 -0.51 -9.12
CA GLY A 58 2.96 -1.92 -8.75
C GLY A 58 2.36 -2.02 -7.36
N LEU A 59 1.26 -2.76 -7.22
CA LEU A 59 0.74 -3.18 -5.92
C LEU A 59 0.67 -4.70 -5.88
N PHE A 60 1.54 -5.31 -5.08
CA PHE A 60 1.61 -6.75 -4.91
C PHE A 60 1.15 -7.13 -3.51
N VAL A 61 0.47 -8.27 -3.40
CA VAL A 61 0.03 -8.83 -2.13
C VAL A 61 0.63 -10.20 -1.92
N ALA A 62 1.01 -10.50 -0.68
CA ALA A 62 1.32 -11.84 -0.22
C ALA A 62 0.07 -12.44 0.45
N GLU A 63 -0.47 -13.51 -0.12
CA GLU A 63 -1.71 -14.15 0.36
C GLU A 63 -1.47 -15.57 0.86
N THR A 64 -2.10 -15.90 2.00
CA THR A 64 -2.24 -17.25 2.55
C THR A 64 -3.70 -17.48 2.93
N ASP A 65 -4.30 -18.58 2.46
CA ASP A 65 -5.66 -19.02 2.83
C ASP A 65 -6.74 -17.92 2.69
N GLY A 66 -6.68 -17.13 1.61
CA GLY A 66 -7.61 -16.03 1.37
C GLY A 66 -7.34 -14.75 2.18
N GLN A 67 -6.27 -14.72 2.98
CA GLN A 67 -5.89 -13.56 3.80
C GLN A 67 -4.64 -12.89 3.25
N ILE A 68 -4.69 -11.56 3.15
CA ILE A 68 -3.53 -10.74 2.79
C ILE A 68 -2.64 -10.57 4.01
N MET A 69 -1.42 -11.10 3.95
CA MET A 69 -0.45 -11.10 5.05
C MET A 69 0.59 -10.00 4.92
N GLY A 70 0.75 -9.44 3.73
CA GLY A 70 1.70 -8.38 3.44
C GLY A 70 1.45 -7.79 2.06
N LEU A 71 2.07 -6.64 1.81
CA LEU A 71 1.98 -5.94 0.54
C LEU A 71 3.30 -5.24 0.21
N ASP A 72 3.49 -4.97 -1.07
CA ASP A 72 4.51 -4.06 -1.60
C ASP A 72 3.83 -3.05 -2.52
N GLN A 73 4.19 -1.77 -2.35
CA GLN A 73 3.76 -0.69 -3.23
C GLN A 73 5.01 -0.04 -3.83
N SER A 74 5.09 -0.03 -5.15
CA SER A 74 6.17 0.60 -5.91
C SER A 74 5.63 1.52 -6.98
N GLN A 75 6.41 2.52 -7.37
CA GLN A 75 6.09 3.44 -8.45
C GLN A 75 7.33 3.73 -9.29
N VAL A 76 7.17 3.72 -10.61
CA VAL A 76 8.22 4.08 -11.57
C VAL A 76 8.17 5.60 -11.77
N LEU A 77 9.24 6.28 -11.35
CA LEU A 77 9.43 7.69 -11.65
C LEU A 77 10.23 7.81 -12.95
N ALA A 78 9.55 8.08 -14.06
CA ALA A 78 10.23 8.48 -15.30
C ALA A 78 10.91 9.83 -15.04
N GLY A 79 12.25 9.86 -15.10
CA GLY A 79 13.03 11.05 -14.79
C GLY A 79 12.64 12.24 -15.67
N LEU A 80 11.98 13.24 -15.08
CA LEU A 80 12.03 14.59 -15.61
C LEU A 80 13.49 15.05 -15.45
N TYR A 81 14.23 15.07 -16.55
CA TYR A 81 15.49 15.78 -16.64
C TYR A 81 15.23 17.24 -16.27
N VAL A 82 15.59 17.60 -15.04
CA VAL A 82 15.66 18.99 -14.59
C VAL A 82 16.90 19.60 -15.27
N GLN A 83 16.72 20.19 -16.45
CA GLN A 83 17.64 21.22 -16.91
C GLN A 83 17.35 22.49 -16.11
N GLN A 84 18.04 22.64 -14.98
CA GLN A 84 18.31 23.94 -14.39
C GLN A 84 19.39 24.61 -15.24
N GLN A 85 19.00 25.66 -15.98
CA GLN A 85 19.84 26.79 -16.38
C GLN A 85 19.09 28.05 -15.99
#